data_AF-A0A540R4S5-F1
#
_entry.id   AF-A0A540R4S5-F1
#
_cell.length_a   1.000
_cell.length_b   1.000
_cell.length_c   1.000
_cell.angle_alpha   90.00
_cell.angle_beta   90.00
_cell.angle_gamma   90.00
#
_symmetry.space_group_name_H-M   'P 1'
#
loop_
_entity.id
_entity.type
_entity.pdbx_description
1 polymer ?
#
loop_
_entity_poly.entity_id
_entity_poly.type
_entity_poly.pdbx_seq_one_letter_code
_entity_poly.pdbx_strand_id
1 'polypeptide(L)'
;MPDSEINLEQARAQNVNGFVSKDFEGHISVLTDATGVDAVHTFFPDSESLIIAEDSDAAALRAASLSVAQRVPMVTYAEDARTDIVALISELGVSRVVLIGDVPLASNTAGSLTVIKDNGVTRAMGEFTAFEFTSQVIADPQRMVAAVANLDSAKHIELKAAWQPLTRYEDINRVEPLPAQSRRDAQMAPIVVATPTTPIAAVANAVAFGASVRVMPSGDPTASKAAYAMVAGLENGPLVALGSDFGDASLLSDRIGQGWHE
;
A
#
# COMPACT_ATOMS: atom_id res chain seq x y z
N MET A 1 12.70 6.69 19.68
CA MET A 1 12.26 7.47 20.87
C MET A 1 12.45 6.58 22.08
N PRO A 2 13.13 7.03 23.14
CA PRO A 2 13.24 6.27 24.39
C PRO A 2 11.86 6.03 25.03
N ASP A 3 11.66 4.88 25.67
CA ASP A 3 10.39 4.52 26.32
C ASP A 3 9.96 5.54 27.40
N SER A 4 10.92 6.20 28.05
CA SER A 4 10.69 7.26 29.04
C SER A 4 10.00 8.50 28.49
N GLU A 5 10.06 8.73 27.17
CA GLU A 5 9.45 9.88 26.50
C GLU A 5 8.04 9.56 25.96
N ILE A 6 7.64 8.29 25.98
CA ILE A 6 6.36 7.85 25.43
C ILE A 6 5.25 8.03 26.48
N ASN A 7 4.32 8.95 26.20
CA ASN A 7 3.10 9.12 26.98
C ASN A 7 1.93 8.36 26.31
N LEU A 8 1.48 7.28 26.95
CA LEU A 8 0.42 6.42 26.43
C LEU A 8 -0.97 7.07 26.46
N GLU A 9 -1.24 7.94 27.43
CA GLU A 9 -2.52 8.68 27.48
C GLU A 9 -2.62 9.68 26.32
N GLN A 10 -1.50 10.37 26.03
CA GLN A 10 -1.43 11.27 24.88
C GLN A 10 -1.55 10.51 23.56
N ALA A 11 -0.85 9.38 23.42
CA ALA A 11 -0.95 8.54 22.23
C ALA A 11 -2.39 8.04 22.02
N ARG A 12 -3.05 7.58 23.08
CA ARG A 12 -4.46 7.20 23.07
C ARG A 12 -5.34 8.35 22.59
N ALA A 13 -5.19 9.54 23.18
CA ALA A 13 -5.96 10.71 22.79
C ALA A 13 -5.76 11.06 21.31
N GLN A 14 -4.53 10.99 20.79
CA GLN A 14 -4.24 11.22 19.38
C GLN A 14 -4.90 10.18 18.46
N ASN A 15 -4.93 8.91 18.90
CA ASN A 15 -5.50 7.83 18.10
C ASN A 15 -7.03 7.93 17.98
N VAL A 16 -7.72 8.32 19.05
CA VAL A 16 -9.19 8.34 19.08
C VAL A 16 -9.81 9.67 18.65
N ASN A 17 -9.03 10.76 18.58
CA ASN A 17 -9.55 12.10 18.26
C ASN A 17 -9.76 12.37 16.76
N GLY A 18 -9.51 11.40 15.88
CA GLY A 18 -9.69 11.54 14.44
C GLY A 18 -11.14 11.33 14.00
N PHE A 19 -11.58 12.12 13.01
CA PHE A 19 -12.77 11.77 12.24
C PHE A 19 -12.38 10.73 11.18
N VAL A 20 -13.16 9.67 11.03
CA VAL A 20 -12.88 8.58 10.08
C VAL A 20 -14.14 8.28 9.26
N SER A 21 -13.98 7.82 8.02
CA SER A 21 -15.13 7.40 7.19
C SER A 21 -15.96 6.33 7.91
N LYS A 22 -17.27 6.34 7.68
CA LYS A 22 -18.21 5.34 8.20
C LYS A 22 -17.82 3.91 7.87
N ASP A 23 -17.14 3.72 6.75
CA ASP A 23 -16.68 2.40 6.29
C ASP A 23 -15.62 1.78 7.20
N PHE A 24 -15.00 2.56 8.10
CA PHE A 24 -14.00 2.09 9.06
C PHE A 24 -14.42 2.30 10.52
N GLU A 25 -15.55 2.98 10.77
CA GLU A 25 -15.99 3.30 12.13
C GLU A 25 -16.27 2.01 12.94
N GLY A 26 -15.78 1.99 14.18
CA GLY A 26 -16.19 1.01 15.19
C GLY A 26 -15.75 -0.43 14.97
N HIS A 27 -14.72 -0.69 14.14
CA HIS A 27 -14.17 -2.03 14.00
C HIS A 27 -12.68 -2.05 13.63
N ILE A 28 -12.07 -3.22 13.85
CA ILE A 28 -10.71 -3.55 13.43
C ILE A 28 -10.81 -4.45 12.21
N SER A 29 -10.00 -4.17 11.18
CA SER A 29 -9.82 -5.03 10.02
C SER A 29 -8.37 -5.49 9.94
N VAL A 30 -8.16 -6.79 9.71
CA VAL A 30 -6.81 -7.35 9.45
C VAL A 30 -6.81 -7.92 8.04
N LEU A 31 -5.98 -7.34 7.17
CA LEU A 31 -5.88 -7.70 5.75
C LEU A 31 -4.68 -8.61 5.58
N THR A 32 -4.89 -9.87 5.22
CA THR A 32 -3.83 -10.90 5.27
C THR A 32 -3.36 -11.36 3.90
N ASP A 33 -3.97 -10.85 2.83
CA ASP A 33 -3.68 -11.27 1.48
C ASP A 33 -2.29 -10.81 1.02
N ALA A 34 -1.61 -11.66 0.26
CA ALA A 34 -0.24 -11.40 -0.20
C ALA A 34 -0.19 -10.44 -1.40
N THR A 35 -1.31 -10.28 -2.13
CA THR A 35 -1.34 -9.60 -3.43
C THR A 35 -1.78 -8.15 -3.34
N GLY A 36 -2.42 -7.74 -2.24
CA GLY A 36 -3.02 -6.42 -2.04
C GLY A 36 -4.46 -6.29 -2.54
N VAL A 37 -5.11 -7.37 -2.97
CA VAL A 37 -6.51 -7.40 -3.42
C VAL A 37 -7.46 -6.96 -2.30
N ASP A 38 -7.32 -7.48 -1.07
CA ASP A 38 -8.19 -7.07 0.05
C ASP A 38 -7.95 -5.59 0.40
N ALA A 39 -6.70 -5.14 0.29
CA ALA A 39 -6.37 -3.73 0.47
C ALA A 39 -7.02 -2.84 -0.61
N VAL A 40 -7.06 -3.29 -1.87
CA VAL A 40 -7.78 -2.53 -2.91
C VAL A 40 -9.27 -2.45 -2.58
N HIS A 41 -9.93 -3.57 -2.24
CA HIS A 41 -11.35 -3.55 -1.85
C HIS A 41 -11.63 -2.66 -0.64
N THR A 42 -10.70 -2.62 0.31
CA THR A 42 -10.83 -1.83 1.53
C THR A 42 -10.73 -0.33 1.25
N PHE A 43 -9.84 0.09 0.36
CA PHE A 43 -9.51 1.51 0.18
C PHE A 43 -10.07 2.13 -1.11
N PHE A 44 -10.45 1.33 -2.10
CA PHE A 44 -10.85 1.82 -3.42
C PHE A 44 -12.23 1.25 -3.80
N PRO A 45 -13.31 2.04 -3.67
CA PRO A 45 -14.63 1.61 -4.15
C PRO A 45 -14.71 1.55 -5.68
N ASP A 46 -13.85 2.28 -6.37
CA ASP A 46 -13.72 2.34 -7.83
C ASP A 46 -12.27 2.74 -8.18
N SER A 47 -11.87 2.54 -9.43
CA SER A 47 -10.68 3.17 -10.00
C SER A 47 -10.67 3.03 -11.51
N GLU A 48 -10.36 4.11 -12.23
CA GLU A 48 -10.21 4.05 -13.69
C GLU A 48 -8.95 3.28 -14.12
N SER A 49 -7.96 3.18 -13.23
CA SER A 49 -6.67 2.55 -13.50
C SER A 49 -6.28 1.53 -12.42
N LEU A 50 -5.49 0.53 -12.78
CA LEU A 50 -4.91 -0.45 -11.85
C LEU A 50 -3.45 -0.71 -12.23
N ILE A 51 -2.56 -0.76 -11.27
CA ILE A 51 -1.17 -1.17 -11.48
C ILE A 51 -1.02 -2.63 -11.06
N ILE A 52 -0.40 -3.45 -11.90
CA ILE A 52 -0.12 -4.86 -11.60
C ILE A 52 1.38 -5.05 -11.71
N ALA A 53 2.02 -5.44 -10.61
CA ALA A 53 3.44 -5.75 -10.56
C ALA A 53 3.68 -7.25 -10.65
N GLU A 54 4.76 -7.69 -11.29
CA GLU A 54 5.29 -9.04 -11.06
C GLU A 54 5.71 -9.21 -9.59
N ASP A 55 5.84 -10.47 -9.14
CA ASP A 55 6.31 -10.81 -7.80
C ASP A 55 7.83 -10.66 -7.68
N SER A 56 8.30 -9.40 -7.67
CA SER A 56 9.68 -9.02 -7.42
C SER A 56 9.76 -7.73 -6.61
N ASP A 57 10.77 -7.60 -5.74
CA ASP A 57 10.97 -6.40 -4.91
C ASP A 57 11.13 -5.15 -5.79
N ALA A 58 11.86 -5.29 -6.90
CA ALA A 58 12.10 -4.21 -7.85
C ALA A 58 10.80 -3.71 -8.50
N ALA A 59 9.94 -4.63 -8.94
CA ALA A 59 8.65 -4.29 -9.55
C ALA A 59 7.68 -3.74 -8.50
N ALA A 60 7.63 -4.32 -7.30
CA ALA A 60 6.79 -3.86 -6.20
C ALA A 60 7.13 -2.41 -5.78
N LEU A 61 8.42 -2.07 -5.65
CA LEU A 61 8.85 -0.70 -5.32
C LEU A 61 8.53 0.31 -6.43
N ARG A 62 8.73 -0.09 -7.69
CA ARG A 62 8.38 0.72 -8.88
C ARG A 62 6.87 0.97 -8.94
N ALA A 63 6.06 -0.07 -8.76
CA ALA A 63 4.61 0.01 -8.73
C ALA A 63 4.10 0.85 -7.55
N ALA A 64 4.67 0.69 -6.35
CA ALA A 64 4.31 1.48 -5.18
C ALA A 64 4.57 2.97 -5.40
N SER A 65 5.70 3.31 -6.03
CA SER A 65 6.05 4.68 -6.38
C SER A 65 5.02 5.31 -7.32
N LEU A 66 4.56 4.57 -8.33
CA LEU A 66 3.51 5.01 -9.26
C LEU A 66 2.14 5.09 -8.60
N SER A 67 1.80 4.08 -7.79
CA SER A 67 0.53 3.98 -7.06
C SER A 67 0.33 5.19 -6.15
N VAL A 68 1.35 5.54 -5.37
CA VAL A 68 1.28 6.70 -4.46
C VAL A 68 1.28 8.02 -5.23
N ALA A 69 2.12 8.17 -6.27
CA ALA A 69 2.19 9.39 -7.07
C ALA A 69 0.86 9.68 -7.79
N GLN A 70 0.27 8.68 -8.43
CA GLN A 70 -0.96 8.83 -9.22
C GLN A 70 -2.24 8.57 -8.42
N ARG A 71 -2.12 8.11 -7.16
CA ARG A 71 -3.24 7.70 -6.31
C ARG A 71 -4.11 6.62 -6.95
N VAL A 72 -3.44 5.65 -7.54
CA VAL A 72 -4.02 4.51 -8.27
C VAL A 72 -3.76 3.23 -7.48
N PRO A 73 -4.73 2.31 -7.33
CA PRO A 73 -4.49 1.04 -6.65
C PRO A 73 -3.45 0.21 -7.38
N MET A 74 -2.73 -0.62 -6.63
CA MET A 74 -1.84 -1.63 -7.16
C MET A 74 -2.08 -3.01 -6.55
N VAL A 75 -1.73 -4.05 -7.30
CA VAL A 75 -1.67 -5.43 -6.83
C VAL A 75 -0.37 -6.09 -7.29
N THR A 76 0.07 -7.09 -6.55
CA THR A 76 1.14 -8.01 -6.96
C THR A 76 0.50 -9.20 -7.67
N TYR A 77 1.01 -9.54 -8.85
CA TYR A 77 0.55 -10.68 -9.61
C TYR A 77 1.00 -11.99 -8.97
N ALA A 78 0.04 -12.87 -8.74
CA ALA A 78 0.27 -14.27 -8.43
C ALA A 78 -0.69 -15.13 -9.26
N GLU A 79 -0.25 -16.31 -9.72
CA GLU A 79 -1.06 -17.15 -10.62
C GLU A 79 -2.32 -17.67 -9.91
N ASP A 80 -2.22 -17.98 -8.62
CA ASP A 80 -3.36 -18.43 -7.79
C ASP A 80 -4.38 -17.30 -7.54
N ALA A 81 -3.93 -16.05 -7.48
CA ALA A 81 -4.79 -14.86 -7.35
C ALA A 81 -5.24 -14.27 -8.69
N ARG A 82 -4.87 -14.87 -9.83
CA ARG A 82 -5.15 -14.33 -11.17
C ARG A 82 -6.63 -14.06 -11.40
N THR A 83 -7.50 -14.98 -10.95
CA THR A 83 -8.95 -14.85 -11.10
C THR A 83 -9.46 -13.65 -10.34
N ASP A 84 -8.99 -13.45 -9.11
CA ASP A 84 -9.40 -12.34 -8.24
C ASP A 84 -8.90 -11.00 -8.80
N ILE A 85 -7.67 -10.95 -9.33
CA ILE A 85 -7.14 -9.74 -10.00
C ILE A 85 -7.98 -9.39 -11.25
N VAL A 86 -8.43 -10.37 -12.02
CA VAL A 86 -9.29 -10.13 -13.20
C VAL A 86 -10.70 -9.68 -12.78
N ALA A 87 -11.25 -10.25 -11.72
CA ALA A 87 -12.51 -9.80 -11.14
C ALA A 87 -12.41 -8.35 -10.67
N LEU A 88 -11.32 -8.01 -9.96
CA LEU A 88 -11.03 -6.67 -9.45
C LEU A 88 -11.01 -5.60 -10.56
N ILE A 89 -10.45 -5.89 -11.73
CA ILE A 89 -10.48 -4.99 -12.90
C ILE A 89 -11.92 -4.62 -13.27
N SER A 90 -12.82 -5.61 -13.25
CA SER A 90 -14.22 -5.42 -13.63
C SER A 90 -15.01 -4.69 -12.55
N GLU A 91 -14.81 -5.07 -11.28
CA GLU A 91 -15.49 -4.49 -10.12
C GLU A 91 -15.17 -3.01 -9.91
N LEU A 92 -13.91 -2.62 -10.11
CA LEU A 92 -13.48 -1.23 -9.97
C LEU A 92 -13.84 -0.34 -11.17
N GLY A 93 -14.31 -0.93 -12.28
CA GLY A 93 -14.52 -0.20 -13.53
C GLY A 93 -13.21 0.23 -14.20
N VAL A 94 -12.13 -0.55 -14.05
CA VAL A 94 -10.81 -0.23 -14.59
C VAL A 94 -10.86 -0.25 -16.12
N SER A 95 -10.43 0.85 -16.73
CA SER A 95 -10.27 0.98 -18.18
C SER A 95 -8.80 0.96 -18.62
N ARG A 96 -7.87 1.03 -17.66
CA ARG A 96 -6.43 1.06 -17.91
C ARG A 96 -5.64 0.24 -16.89
N VAL A 97 -4.81 -0.67 -17.38
CA VAL A 97 -3.91 -1.46 -16.55
C VAL A 97 -2.47 -1.13 -16.89
N VAL A 98 -1.64 -0.87 -15.88
CA VAL A 98 -0.20 -0.70 -16.01
C VAL A 98 0.50 -1.94 -15.48
N LEU A 99 1.26 -2.60 -16.34
CA LEU A 99 2.04 -3.79 -16.00
C LEU A 99 3.49 -3.39 -15.70
N ILE A 100 3.98 -3.77 -14.52
CA ILE A 100 5.35 -3.55 -14.08
C ILE A 100 6.07 -4.89 -14.02
N GLY A 101 7.12 -5.06 -14.84
CA GLY A 101 7.81 -6.34 -15.00
C GLY A 101 7.08 -7.30 -15.95
N ASP A 102 7.42 -8.58 -15.88
CA ASP A 102 6.87 -9.63 -16.74
C ASP A 102 5.59 -10.23 -16.16
N VAL A 103 4.49 -9.48 -16.27
CA VAL A 103 3.17 -9.93 -15.83
C VAL A 103 2.46 -10.69 -16.96
N PRO A 104 2.14 -11.99 -16.80
CA PRO A 104 1.50 -12.81 -17.83
C PRO A 104 -0.03 -12.58 -17.90
N LEU A 105 -0.44 -11.33 -18.02
CA LEU A 105 -1.84 -10.96 -18.25
C LEU A 105 -2.12 -10.93 -19.76
N ALA A 106 -3.05 -11.78 -20.22
CA ALA A 106 -3.44 -11.81 -21.62
C ALA A 106 -4.06 -10.47 -22.04
N SER A 107 -3.57 -9.87 -23.12
CA SER A 107 -4.10 -8.61 -23.68
C SER A 107 -5.53 -8.72 -24.25
N ASN A 108 -6.17 -9.88 -24.10
CA ASN A 108 -7.44 -10.24 -24.75
C ASN A 108 -8.62 -10.27 -23.75
N THR A 109 -8.54 -9.53 -22.65
CA THR A 109 -9.75 -9.23 -21.86
C THR A 109 -10.69 -8.43 -22.77
N ALA A 110 -11.84 -9.01 -23.10
CA ALA A 110 -12.74 -8.49 -24.12
C ALA A 110 -13.25 -7.07 -23.76
N GLY A 111 -12.91 -6.07 -24.60
CA GLY A 111 -13.47 -4.71 -24.58
C GLY A 111 -12.64 -3.67 -23.81
N SER A 112 -12.49 -2.47 -24.41
CA SER A 112 -12.00 -1.16 -23.89
C SER A 112 -10.78 -1.06 -22.95
N LEU A 113 -10.20 -2.17 -22.47
CA LEU A 113 -9.11 -2.18 -21.52
C LEU A 113 -7.80 -1.82 -22.22
N THR A 114 -7.22 -0.71 -21.80
CA THR A 114 -5.90 -0.26 -22.25
C THR A 114 -4.84 -0.91 -21.39
N VAL A 115 -3.93 -1.69 -21.99
CA VAL A 115 -2.79 -2.27 -21.27
C VAL A 115 -1.52 -1.50 -21.60
N ILE A 116 -0.93 -0.91 -20.58
CA ILE A 116 0.34 -0.17 -20.62
C ILE A 116 1.41 -1.07 -20.02
N LYS A 117 2.54 -1.22 -20.68
CA LYS A 117 3.71 -1.93 -20.13
C LYS A 117 4.75 -0.89 -19.71
N ASP A 118 5.30 -0.98 -18.52
CA ASP A 118 6.44 -0.17 -18.08
C ASP A 118 7.75 -0.78 -18.59
N ASN A 119 8.69 0.05 -19.08
CA ASN A 119 10.01 -0.43 -19.55
C ASN A 119 11.03 -0.52 -18.43
N GLY A 120 10.66 -0.22 -17.19
CA GLY A 120 11.58 -0.14 -16.07
C GLY A 120 12.57 1.02 -16.15
N VAL A 121 12.33 2.03 -16.99
CA VAL A 121 13.18 3.24 -17.10
C VAL A 121 12.53 4.41 -16.36
N THR A 122 13.32 5.10 -15.52
CA THR A 122 12.85 6.29 -14.77
C THR A 122 12.26 7.37 -15.67
N ARG A 123 12.85 7.61 -16.85
CA ARG A 123 12.33 8.59 -17.81
C ARG A 123 10.90 8.26 -18.24
N ALA A 124 10.62 6.99 -18.53
CA ALA A 124 9.30 6.57 -18.99
C ALA A 124 8.22 6.83 -17.94
N MET A 125 8.58 6.70 -16.66
CA MET A 125 7.74 7.07 -15.52
C MET A 125 7.20 8.49 -15.68
N GLY A 126 8.09 9.44 -15.98
CA GLY A 126 7.68 10.82 -16.21
C GLY A 126 6.96 11.06 -17.54
N GLU A 127 7.27 10.26 -18.56
CA GLU A 127 6.59 10.34 -19.86
C GLU A 127 5.09 10.00 -19.75
N PHE A 128 4.70 8.99 -18.96
CA PHE A 128 3.28 8.65 -18.81
C PHE A 128 2.57 9.28 -17.61
N THR A 129 3.26 9.77 -16.58
CA THR A 129 2.60 10.47 -15.45
C THR A 129 2.63 12.00 -15.57
N ALA A 130 3.42 12.55 -16.49
CA ALA A 130 3.74 13.98 -16.59
C ALA A 130 4.43 14.57 -15.34
N PHE A 131 5.16 13.75 -14.59
CA PHE A 131 5.93 14.16 -13.41
C PHE A 131 7.43 13.85 -13.53
N GLU A 132 8.28 14.66 -12.90
CA GLU A 132 9.70 14.35 -12.80
C GLU A 132 9.96 13.54 -11.54
N PHE A 133 10.52 12.32 -11.70
CA PHE A 133 10.81 11.46 -10.57
C PHE A 133 12.26 11.58 -10.11
N THR A 134 12.46 11.65 -8.79
CA THR A 134 13.78 11.49 -8.18
C THR A 134 13.94 10.09 -7.63
N SER A 135 15.02 9.40 -7.97
CA SER A 135 15.27 8.05 -7.47
C SER A 135 15.79 8.06 -6.03
N GLN A 136 15.23 7.18 -5.21
CA GLN A 136 15.74 6.82 -3.89
C GLN A 136 16.07 5.33 -3.87
N VAL A 137 17.33 5.01 -3.60
CA VAL A 137 17.79 3.62 -3.53
C VAL A 137 17.59 3.10 -2.11
N ILE A 138 16.92 1.95 -2.00
CA ILE A 138 16.78 1.17 -0.78
C ILE A 138 17.90 0.14 -0.76
N ALA A 139 18.73 0.17 0.28
CA ALA A 139 19.89 -0.70 0.42
C ALA A 139 19.60 -2.02 1.15
N ASP A 140 18.48 -2.09 1.86
CA ASP A 140 18.10 -3.22 2.72
C ASP A 140 16.61 -3.57 2.51
N PRO A 141 16.27 -4.82 2.13
CA PRO A 141 14.90 -5.28 1.97
C PRO A 141 14.00 -4.99 3.18
N GLN A 142 14.54 -5.06 4.40
CA GLN A 142 13.77 -4.81 5.63
C GLN A 142 13.25 -3.37 5.75
N ARG A 143 13.75 -2.45 4.91
CA ARG A 143 13.33 -1.05 4.88
C ARG A 143 12.29 -0.75 3.82
N MET A 144 11.89 -1.72 2.99
CA MET A 144 10.95 -1.47 1.89
C MET A 144 9.60 -0.97 2.38
N VAL A 145 8.98 -1.65 3.35
CA VAL A 145 7.69 -1.24 3.92
C VAL A 145 7.77 0.16 4.51
N ALA A 146 8.81 0.45 5.29
CA ALA A 146 9.03 1.78 5.84
C ALA A 146 9.26 2.84 4.75
N ALA A 147 9.96 2.52 3.66
CA ALA A 147 10.16 3.45 2.56
C ALA A 147 8.85 3.78 1.84
N VAL A 148 8.01 2.76 1.58
CA VAL A 148 6.70 2.93 0.94
C VAL A 148 5.74 3.70 1.84
N ALA A 149 5.68 3.36 3.13
CA ALA A 149 4.85 4.06 4.12
C ALA A 149 5.19 5.57 4.24
N ASN A 150 6.43 5.96 3.92
CA ASN A 150 6.91 7.34 3.97
C ASN A 150 6.90 8.05 2.60
N LEU A 151 6.35 7.42 1.55
CA LEU A 151 6.21 8.09 0.26
C LEU A 151 5.23 9.26 0.36
N ASP A 152 5.67 10.41 -0.14
CA ASP A 152 4.86 11.60 -0.29
C ASP A 152 4.47 11.76 -1.76
N SER A 153 3.17 11.70 -2.06
CA SER A 153 2.65 11.81 -3.43
C SER A 153 3.12 13.08 -4.14
N ALA A 154 3.40 14.18 -3.41
CA ALA A 154 3.82 15.44 -4.00
C ALA A 154 5.31 15.49 -4.39
N LYS A 155 6.13 14.56 -3.87
CA LYS A 155 7.59 14.54 -4.11
C LYS A 155 8.01 13.71 -5.30
N HIS A 156 7.11 12.87 -5.85
CA HIS A 156 7.37 11.98 -6.98
C HIS A 156 8.70 11.21 -6.82
N ILE A 157 8.81 10.44 -5.73
CA ILE A 157 10.00 9.63 -5.48
C ILE A 157 9.83 8.26 -6.14
N GLU A 158 10.86 7.82 -6.86
CA GLU A 158 10.97 6.47 -7.38
C GLU A 158 11.85 5.62 -6.44
N LEU A 159 11.24 4.65 -5.78
CA LEU A 159 11.97 3.67 -4.98
C LEU A 159 12.65 2.62 -5.86
N LYS A 160 13.92 2.32 -5.58
CA LYS A 160 14.71 1.30 -6.27
C LYS A 160 15.37 0.34 -5.30
N ALA A 161 15.27 -0.96 -5.54
CA ALA A 161 16.02 -1.97 -4.81
C ALA A 161 17.50 -1.95 -5.25
N ALA A 162 18.43 -1.85 -4.29
CA ALA A 162 19.86 -1.93 -4.57
C ALA A 162 20.31 -3.35 -4.96
N TRP A 163 19.59 -4.37 -4.47
CA TRP A 163 19.94 -5.78 -4.63
C TRP A 163 19.28 -6.44 -5.85
N GLN A 164 18.22 -5.84 -6.39
CA GLN A 164 17.47 -6.39 -7.52
C GLN A 164 17.14 -5.27 -8.51
N PRO A 165 17.88 -5.14 -9.63
CA PRO A 165 17.51 -4.18 -10.66
C PRO A 165 16.25 -4.63 -11.39
N LEU A 166 15.37 -3.67 -11.72
CA LEU A 166 14.21 -3.94 -12.56
C LEU A 166 14.66 -4.21 -14.01
N THR A 167 14.11 -5.27 -14.61
CA THR A 167 14.33 -5.60 -16.02
C THR A 167 13.90 -4.44 -16.91
N ARG A 168 14.73 -4.12 -17.91
CA ARG A 168 14.44 -3.07 -18.88
C ARG A 168 14.00 -3.66 -20.21
N TYR A 169 12.96 -3.07 -20.80
CA TYR A 169 12.43 -3.48 -22.09
C TYR A 169 12.63 -2.37 -23.13
N GLU A 170 13.39 -2.64 -24.19
CA GLU A 170 13.75 -1.63 -25.21
C GLU A 170 12.61 -1.36 -26.23
N ASP A 171 11.66 -2.29 -26.40
CA ASP A 171 10.71 -2.30 -27.53
C ASP A 171 9.28 -1.79 -27.24
N ILE A 172 9.03 -1.18 -26.06
CA ILE A 172 7.69 -0.65 -25.77
C ILE A 172 7.50 0.76 -26.35
N ASN A 173 7.01 0.80 -27.58
CA ASN A 173 6.89 2.02 -28.40
C ASN A 173 5.68 2.92 -28.06
N ARG A 174 4.95 2.69 -26.96
CA ARG A 174 3.72 3.44 -26.66
C ARG A 174 3.67 3.92 -25.20
N VAL A 175 3.86 5.22 -25.03
CA VAL A 175 3.60 5.93 -23.78
C VAL A 175 2.15 6.39 -23.81
N GLU A 176 1.25 5.57 -23.26
CA GLU A 176 -0.08 6.06 -22.93
C GLU A 176 -0.05 6.73 -21.56
N PRO A 177 -0.74 7.86 -21.36
CA PRO A 177 -0.74 8.52 -20.06
C PRO A 177 -1.46 7.66 -19.01
N LEU A 178 -0.92 7.68 -17.80
CA LEU A 178 -1.58 7.25 -16.57
C LEU A 178 -2.08 8.51 -15.85
N PRO A 179 -3.38 8.85 -15.93
CA PRO A 179 -3.90 10.04 -15.29
C PRO A 179 -3.76 9.98 -13.77
N ALA A 180 -3.39 11.10 -13.15
CA ALA A 180 -3.44 11.23 -11.70
C ALA A 180 -4.89 11.29 -11.22
N GLN A 181 -5.17 10.63 -10.10
CA GLN A 181 -6.48 10.65 -9.45
C GLN A 181 -6.46 11.56 -8.21
N SER A 182 -7.63 12.07 -7.83
CA SER A 182 -7.79 12.87 -6.61
C SER A 182 -7.55 12.03 -5.37
N ARG A 183 -7.11 12.67 -4.29
CA ARG A 183 -7.05 12.04 -2.98
C ARG A 183 -8.45 11.60 -2.55
N ARG A 184 -8.57 10.34 -2.10
CA ARG A 184 -9.84 9.68 -1.81
C ARG A 184 -10.25 9.74 -0.34
N ASP A 185 -9.29 9.80 0.59
CA ASP A 185 -9.57 9.80 2.02
C ASP A 185 -10.42 10.97 2.53
N ALA A 186 -10.48 12.11 1.82
CA ALA A 186 -11.04 13.36 2.31
C ALA A 186 -10.56 13.77 3.74
N GLN A 187 -9.32 13.42 4.12
CA GLN A 187 -8.77 13.55 5.50
C GLN A 187 -9.43 12.64 6.57
N MET A 188 -10.11 11.58 6.16
CA MET A 188 -10.91 10.69 7.00
C MET A 188 -10.41 9.23 6.95
N ALA A 189 -9.13 9.02 6.62
CA ALA A 189 -8.53 7.70 6.60
C ALA A 189 -8.42 7.11 8.02
N PRO A 190 -8.57 5.78 8.18
CA PRO A 190 -8.35 5.13 9.46
C PRO A 190 -6.87 5.15 9.84
N ILE A 191 -6.55 4.80 11.08
CA ILE A 191 -5.18 4.46 11.46
C ILE A 191 -4.84 3.14 10.79
N VAL A 192 -3.69 3.10 10.11
CA VAL A 192 -3.19 1.90 9.44
C VAL A 192 -1.87 1.48 10.09
N VAL A 193 -1.75 0.19 10.42
CA VAL A 193 -0.51 -0.40 10.94
C VAL A 193 0.01 -1.48 10.01
N ALA A 194 1.33 -1.59 9.92
CA ALA A 194 2.05 -2.57 9.11
C ALA A 194 3.29 -3.08 9.87
N THR A 195 3.90 -4.16 9.40
CA THR A 195 5.19 -4.69 9.87
C THR A 195 6.20 -4.70 8.71
N PRO A 196 7.51 -4.94 8.95
CA PRO A 196 8.50 -5.06 7.87
C PRO A 196 8.22 -6.17 6.85
N THR A 197 7.36 -7.14 7.18
CA THR A 197 6.98 -8.27 6.32
C THR A 197 5.65 -8.05 5.59
N THR A 198 4.94 -6.96 5.88
CA THR A 198 3.68 -6.63 5.20
C THR A 198 3.89 -6.56 3.68
N PRO A 199 2.99 -7.15 2.87
CA PRO A 199 3.01 -7.02 1.42
C PRO A 199 3.04 -5.56 0.95
N ILE A 200 3.96 -5.23 0.04
CA ILE A 200 4.16 -3.85 -0.44
C ILE A 200 2.90 -3.28 -1.09
N ALA A 201 2.15 -4.10 -1.83
CA ALA A 201 0.90 -3.67 -2.45
C ALA A 201 -0.12 -3.15 -1.42
N ALA A 202 -0.27 -3.83 -0.29
CA ALA A 202 -1.20 -3.43 0.78
C ALA A 202 -0.80 -2.07 1.37
N VAL A 203 0.49 -1.86 1.63
CA VAL A 203 1.02 -0.58 2.16
C VAL A 203 0.84 0.54 1.14
N ALA A 204 1.19 0.29 -0.13
CA ALA A 204 1.06 1.28 -1.20
C ALA A 204 -0.39 1.71 -1.40
N ASN A 205 -1.34 0.77 -1.35
CA ASN A 205 -2.78 1.06 -1.47
C ASN A 205 -3.28 1.97 -0.34
N ALA A 206 -2.90 1.68 0.91
CA ALA A 206 -3.23 2.54 2.04
C ALA A 206 -2.67 3.97 1.86
N VAL A 207 -1.41 4.10 1.46
CA VAL A 207 -0.76 5.40 1.25
C VAL A 207 -1.38 6.15 0.06
N ALA A 208 -1.65 5.46 -1.06
CA ALA A 208 -2.28 6.03 -2.25
C ALA A 208 -3.69 6.58 -1.97
N PHE A 209 -4.46 5.87 -1.14
CA PHE A 209 -5.76 6.32 -0.61
C PHE A 209 -5.64 7.62 0.20
N GLY A 210 -4.54 7.77 0.93
CA GLY A 210 -4.22 8.93 1.78
C GLY A 210 -4.01 8.57 3.25
N ALA A 211 -4.06 7.29 3.61
CA ALA A 211 -3.85 6.85 4.98
C ALA A 211 -2.39 7.05 5.43
N SER A 212 -2.22 7.38 6.71
CA SER A 212 -0.91 7.35 7.36
C SER A 212 -0.63 5.94 7.88
N VAL A 213 0.40 5.28 7.32
CA VAL A 213 0.79 3.92 7.73
C VAL A 213 1.88 3.98 8.79
N ARG A 214 1.65 3.32 9.93
CA ARG A 214 2.60 3.20 11.04
C ARG A 214 3.26 1.83 10.99
N VAL A 215 4.59 1.79 10.86
CA VAL A 215 5.33 0.52 10.78
C VAL A 215 5.78 0.09 12.16
N MET A 216 5.18 -0.97 12.67
CA MET A 216 5.50 -1.62 13.94
C MET A 216 6.63 -2.64 13.73
N PRO A 217 7.46 -2.93 14.76
CA PRO A 217 8.50 -3.96 14.64
C PRO A 217 7.96 -5.39 14.44
N SER A 218 6.75 -5.66 14.94
CA SER A 218 6.05 -6.94 14.82
C SER A 218 4.54 -6.72 14.93
N GLY A 219 3.74 -7.74 14.62
CA GLY A 219 2.28 -7.68 14.76
C GLY A 219 1.75 -7.75 16.19
N ASP A 220 2.64 -7.83 17.20
CA ASP A 220 2.26 -7.76 18.60
C ASP A 220 2.44 -6.32 19.14
N PRO A 221 1.35 -5.57 19.39
CA PRO A 221 1.44 -4.23 19.97
C PRO A 221 1.96 -4.24 21.41
N THR A 222 1.87 -5.35 22.14
CA THR A 222 2.33 -5.44 23.54
C THR A 222 3.83 -5.65 23.65
N ALA A 223 4.52 -5.98 22.54
CA ALA A 223 5.95 -6.27 22.53
C ALA A 223 6.85 -5.09 22.94
N SER A 224 6.35 -3.86 22.83
CA SER A 224 7.05 -2.67 23.33
C SER A 224 6.09 -1.51 23.57
N LYS A 225 6.49 -0.58 24.44
CA LYS A 225 5.73 0.65 24.70
C LYS A 225 5.49 1.46 23.43
N ALA A 226 6.50 1.52 22.55
CA ALA A 226 6.42 2.22 21.28
C ALA A 226 5.42 1.58 20.31
N ALA A 227 5.40 0.25 20.22
CA ALA A 227 4.41 -0.47 19.41
C ALA A 227 2.99 -0.25 19.94
N TYR A 228 2.79 -0.35 21.26
CA TYR A 228 1.49 -0.14 21.88
C TYR A 228 0.96 1.28 21.67
N ALA A 229 1.84 2.30 21.77
CA ALA A 229 1.45 3.68 21.53
C ALA A 229 0.84 3.90 20.12
N MET A 230 1.26 3.11 19.11
CA MET A 230 0.70 3.20 17.76
C MET A 230 -0.76 2.75 17.67
N VAL A 231 -1.29 2.02 18.65
CA VAL A 231 -2.65 1.45 18.62
C VAL A 231 -3.46 1.70 19.90
N ALA A 232 -2.89 2.40 20.88
CA ALA A 232 -3.54 2.66 22.16
C ALA A 232 -4.93 3.27 21.97
N GLY A 233 -5.95 2.66 22.58
CA GLY A 233 -7.35 3.10 22.51
C GLY A 233 -8.12 2.65 21.27
N LEU A 234 -7.52 1.84 20.38
CA LEU A 234 -8.15 1.35 19.16
C LEU A 234 -8.67 -0.09 19.28
N GLU A 235 -8.92 -0.58 20.49
CA GLU A 235 -9.44 -1.94 20.73
C GLU A 235 -10.79 -2.18 20.02
N ASN A 236 -11.54 -1.12 19.73
CA ASN A 236 -12.79 -1.16 18.97
C ASN A 236 -12.70 -0.39 17.63
N GLY A 237 -11.48 -0.17 17.11
CA GLY A 237 -11.25 0.63 15.91
C GLY A 237 -11.38 2.15 16.11
N PRO A 238 -11.29 2.93 15.03
CA PRO A 238 -11.08 2.52 13.64
C PRO A 238 -9.60 2.17 13.33
N LEU A 239 -9.32 0.91 12.99
CA LEU A 239 -7.97 0.40 12.76
C LEU A 239 -7.93 -0.61 11.61
N VAL A 240 -6.99 -0.42 10.68
CA VAL A 240 -6.67 -1.42 9.65
C VAL A 240 -5.25 -1.91 9.86
N ALA A 241 -5.08 -3.21 10.06
CA ALA A 241 -3.77 -3.85 10.18
C ALA A 241 -3.45 -4.61 8.90
N LEU A 242 -2.28 -4.33 8.32
CA LEU A 242 -1.84 -4.90 7.05
C LEU A 242 -0.84 -6.03 7.30
N GLY A 243 -1.19 -7.24 6.86
CA GLY A 243 -0.36 -8.44 6.94
C GLY A 243 -0.80 -9.44 8.00
N SER A 244 -0.43 -10.70 7.80
CA SER A 244 -0.80 -11.83 8.66
C SER A 244 -0.12 -11.83 10.03
N ASP A 245 0.95 -11.06 10.23
CA ASP A 245 1.65 -10.92 11.52
C ASP A 245 0.72 -10.47 12.66
N PHE A 246 -0.35 -9.76 12.33
CA PHE A 246 -1.33 -9.26 13.30
C PHE A 246 -2.37 -10.31 13.73
N GLY A 247 -2.41 -11.47 13.07
CA GLY A 247 -3.41 -12.51 13.30
C GLY A 247 -4.78 -12.13 12.74
N ASP A 248 -5.80 -12.14 13.60
CA ASP A 248 -7.16 -11.72 13.26
C ASP A 248 -7.61 -10.51 14.10
N ALA A 249 -8.77 -9.95 13.74
CA ALA A 249 -9.30 -8.77 14.40
C ALA A 249 -9.59 -8.98 15.90
N SER A 250 -9.99 -10.21 16.31
CA SER A 250 -10.25 -10.53 17.71
C SER A 250 -8.95 -10.56 18.50
N LEU A 251 -7.93 -11.26 17.98
CA LEU A 251 -6.62 -11.33 18.62
C LEU A 251 -5.99 -9.95 18.76
N LEU A 252 -6.07 -9.12 17.71
CA LEU A 252 -5.53 -7.77 17.75
C LEU A 252 -6.32 -6.87 18.73
N SER A 253 -7.65 -6.95 18.73
CA SER A 253 -8.52 -6.26 19.70
C SER A 253 -8.14 -6.61 21.14
N ASP A 254 -8.02 -7.92 21.43
CA ASP A 254 -7.69 -8.43 22.75
C ASP A 254 -6.30 -7.94 23.21
N ARG A 255 -5.29 -7.97 22.33
CA ARG A 255 -3.95 -7.45 22.63
C ARG A 255 -3.95 -5.95 22.92
N ILE A 256 -4.74 -5.17 22.19
CA ILE A 256 -4.88 -3.73 22.46
C ILE A 256 -5.59 -3.51 23.80
N GLY A 257 -6.66 -4.25 24.06
CA GLY A 257 -7.45 -4.14 25.30
C GLY A 257 -6.68 -4.57 26.56
N GLN A 258 -5.77 -5.53 26.44
CA GLN A 258 -4.86 -5.92 27.54
C GLN A 258 -3.95 -4.77 27.97
N GLY A 259 -3.52 -3.93 27.02
CA GLY A 259 -2.61 -2.84 27.30
C GLY A 259 -1.14 -3.26 27.29
N TRP A 260 -0.27 -2.28 27.56
CA TRP A 260 1.16 -2.51 27.75
C TRP A 260 1.53 -2.47 29.23
N HIS A 261 2.40 -3.39 29.65
CA HIS A 261 2.93 -3.52 31.00
C HIS A 261 4.46 -3.62 30.96
N GLU A 262 5.12 -3.01 31.95
CA GLU A 262 6.59 -3.06 32.14
C GLU A 262 7.08 -4.42 32.66
#